data_AF-A0A257DQV5-F1
#
_entry.id   AF-A0A257DQV5-F1
#
_cell.length_a   1.000
_cell.length_b   1.000
_cell.length_c   1.000
_cell.angle_alpha   90.00
_cell.angle_beta   90.00
_cell.angle_gamma   90.00
#
_symmetry.space_group_name_H-M   'P 1'
#
loop_
_entity.id
_entity.type
_entity.pdbx_description
1 polymer ?
#
loop_
_entity_poly.entity_id
_entity_poly.type
_entity_poly.pdbx_seq_one_letter_code
_entity_poly.pdbx_strand_id
1 'polypeptide(L)'
;MSVVRNFRLSLCLVGICFAASSFANEAEELHQTALTAIAMEQACNKSNPGMNASIENAFANDPSMESIKPEVRKVQADPAHAAEVANMVSTLSTPPFLALQKDLCGVYAPK
;
A
#
# COMPACT_ATOMS: atom_id res chain seq x y z
N MET A 1 19.84 32.59 -55.72
CA MET A 1 20.08 33.09 -54.35
C MET A 1 18.84 33.81 -53.87
N SER A 2 18.19 33.28 -52.83
CA SER A 2 17.41 34.03 -51.83
C SER A 2 17.14 33.07 -50.66
N VAL A 3 18.00 33.20 -49.66
CA VAL A 3 17.82 32.77 -48.26
C VAL A 3 16.58 33.55 -47.76
N VAL A 4 15.60 33.05 -47.01
CA VAL A 4 15.64 32.70 -45.58
C VAL A 4 14.29 32.04 -45.22
N ARG A 5 14.33 30.75 -44.91
CA ARG A 5 13.77 30.11 -43.69
C ARG A 5 12.47 30.70 -43.11
N ASN A 6 11.32 30.23 -43.62
CA ASN A 6 10.02 30.27 -42.92
C ASN A 6 9.63 28.85 -42.48
N PHE A 7 10.32 28.35 -41.46
CA PHE A 7 9.95 27.16 -40.70
C PHE A 7 9.71 27.63 -39.26
N ARG A 8 8.58 28.33 -39.05
CA ARG A 8 8.14 28.71 -37.70
C ARG A 8 6.65 28.46 -37.61
N LEU A 9 6.31 27.29 -37.08
CA LEU A 9 5.23 27.05 -36.12
C LEU A 9 5.23 25.55 -35.75
N SER A 10 6.40 25.02 -35.36
CA SER A 10 6.44 23.88 -34.44
C SER A 10 6.21 24.48 -33.07
N LEU A 11 4.95 24.69 -32.70
CA LEU A 11 4.56 25.08 -31.37
C LEU A 11 4.88 23.87 -30.47
N CYS A 12 6.09 23.88 -29.91
CA CYS A 12 6.50 22.90 -28.92
C CYS A 12 5.45 22.89 -27.80
N LEU A 13 4.74 21.77 -27.65
CA LEU A 13 4.03 21.40 -26.43
C LEU A 13 5.07 21.25 -25.31
N VAL A 14 5.52 22.39 -24.78
CA VAL A 14 6.29 22.49 -23.55
C VAL A 14 5.37 23.19 -22.57
N GLY A 15 5.01 22.49 -21.52
CA GLY A 15 4.30 23.13 -20.41
C GLY A 15 3.30 22.25 -19.68
N ILE A 16 3.52 20.94 -19.56
CA ILE A 16 2.99 20.23 -18.40
C ILE A 16 4.13 19.43 -17.78
N CYS A 17 5.10 20.15 -17.20
CA CYS A 17 5.84 19.58 -16.09
C CYS A 17 4.84 19.46 -14.94
N PHE A 18 4.20 18.30 -14.82
CA PHE A 18 3.61 17.89 -13.55
C PHE A 18 4.78 17.81 -12.56
N ALA A 19 4.97 18.88 -11.80
CA ALA A 19 5.71 18.83 -10.55
C ALA A 19 4.87 18.01 -9.56
N ALA A 20 4.91 16.69 -9.70
CA ALA A 20 4.26 15.74 -8.83
C ALA A 20 5.24 14.63 -8.41
N SER A 21 6.52 14.97 -8.20
CA SER A 21 7.53 13.98 -7.82
C SER A 21 7.65 13.77 -6.31
N SER A 22 6.85 14.46 -5.50
CA SER A 22 6.87 14.31 -4.03
C SER A 22 5.63 13.60 -3.47
N PHE A 23 4.48 13.69 -4.13
CA PHE A 23 3.23 13.05 -3.66
C PHE A 23 3.08 11.59 -4.12
N ALA A 24 3.77 11.19 -5.20
CA ALA A 24 3.72 9.82 -5.70
C ALA A 24 4.31 8.82 -4.68
N ASN A 25 5.38 9.21 -3.98
CA ASN A 25 6.05 8.34 -3.03
C ASN A 25 5.22 8.13 -1.75
N GLU A 26 4.59 9.18 -1.21
CA GLU A 26 3.77 9.05 0.01
C GLU A 26 2.48 8.25 -0.24
N ALA A 27 1.83 8.45 -1.39
CA ALA A 27 0.64 7.69 -1.74
C ALA A 27 0.95 6.20 -1.94
N GLU A 28 2.08 5.88 -2.58
CA GLU A 28 2.55 4.51 -2.77
C GLU A 28 2.93 3.86 -1.44
N GLU A 29 3.63 4.58 -0.56
CA GLU A 29 4.00 4.10 0.78
C GLU A 29 2.77 3.81 1.65
N LEU A 30 1.77 4.70 1.65
CA LEU A 30 0.50 4.49 2.37
C LEU A 30 -0.25 3.27 1.82
N HIS A 31 -0.27 3.10 0.50
CA HIS A 31 -0.93 1.97 -0.15
C HIS A 31 -0.24 0.64 0.18
N GLN A 32 1.09 0.58 0.08
CA GLN A 32 1.88 -0.59 0.47
C GLN A 32 1.71 -0.93 1.95
N THR A 33 1.65 0.09 2.82
CA THR A 33 1.42 -0.11 4.26
C THR A 33 0.02 -0.67 4.52
N ALA A 34 -1.00 -0.16 3.82
CA ALA A 34 -2.37 -0.67 3.91
C ALA A 34 -2.47 -2.12 3.44
N LEU A 35 -1.87 -2.46 2.28
CA LEU A 35 -1.79 -3.83 1.78
C LEU A 35 -1.12 -4.76 2.79
N THR A 36 0.00 -4.31 3.38
CA THR A 36 0.75 -5.08 4.38
C THR A 36 -0.06 -5.31 5.65
N ALA A 37 -0.79 -4.30 6.12
CA ALA A 37 -1.63 -4.43 7.30
C ALA A 37 -2.77 -5.45 7.09
N ILE A 38 -3.46 -5.38 5.94
CA ILE A 38 -4.52 -6.33 5.59
C ILE A 38 -3.94 -7.74 5.41
N ALA A 39 -2.79 -7.85 4.75
CA ALA A 39 -2.10 -9.12 4.57
C ALA A 39 -1.64 -9.72 5.91
N MET A 40 -1.24 -8.87 6.86
CA MET A 40 -0.87 -9.31 8.19
C MET A 40 -2.03 -9.96 8.94
N GLU A 41 -3.22 -9.36 8.88
CA GLU A 41 -4.43 -9.96 9.46
C GLU A 41 -4.64 -11.40 8.94
N GLN A 42 -4.62 -11.56 7.61
CA GLN A 42 -4.84 -12.86 6.97
C GLN A 42 -3.72 -13.86 7.32
N ALA A 43 -2.48 -13.40 7.31
CA ALA A 43 -1.33 -14.22 7.66
C ALA A 43 -1.41 -14.67 9.13
N CYS A 44 -1.79 -13.79 10.06
CA CYS A 44 -1.97 -14.14 11.47
C CYS A 44 -3.08 -15.18 11.68
N ASN A 45 -4.23 -14.99 11.05
CA ASN A 45 -5.33 -15.96 11.13
C ASN A 45 -4.95 -17.32 10.53
N LYS A 46 -4.14 -17.32 9.46
CA LYS A 46 -3.63 -18.55 8.85
C LYS A 46 -2.63 -19.28 9.75
N SER A 47 -1.72 -18.53 10.39
CA SER A 47 -0.70 -19.10 11.29
C SER A 47 -1.26 -19.50 12.65
N ASN A 48 -2.29 -18.82 13.15
CA ASN A 48 -2.91 -19.04 14.45
C ASN A 48 -4.44 -19.16 14.30
N PRO A 49 -4.95 -20.33 13.87
CA PRO A 49 -6.38 -20.57 13.78
C PRO A 49 -7.05 -20.36 15.15
N GLY A 50 -8.03 -19.46 15.23
CA GLY A 50 -8.73 -19.12 16.47
C GLY A 50 -8.21 -17.88 17.21
N MET A 51 -7.16 -17.22 16.70
CA MET A 51 -6.71 -15.92 17.22
C MET A 51 -7.75 -14.82 17.02
N ASN A 52 -8.63 -14.95 16.02
CA ASN A 52 -9.59 -13.92 15.61
C ASN A 52 -8.87 -12.58 15.34
N ALA A 53 -7.74 -12.65 14.64
CA ALA A 53 -6.98 -11.48 14.25
C ALA A 53 -7.84 -10.60 13.33
N SER A 54 -7.83 -9.30 13.55
CA SER A 54 -8.58 -8.33 12.75
C SER A 54 -7.84 -7.00 12.70
N ILE A 55 -7.91 -6.33 11.55
CA ILE A 55 -7.32 -4.99 11.39
C ILE A 55 -8.04 -3.94 12.25
N GLU A 56 -9.31 -4.15 12.59
CA GLU A 56 -10.04 -3.32 13.55
C GLU A 56 -9.44 -3.42 14.96
N ASN A 57 -9.03 -4.62 15.37
CA ASN A 57 -8.28 -4.79 16.61
C ASN A 57 -6.95 -4.06 16.54
N ALA A 58 -6.25 -4.14 15.40
CA ALA A 58 -5.00 -3.43 15.20
C ALA A 58 -5.17 -1.90 15.32
N PHE A 59 -6.22 -1.31 14.72
CA PHE A 59 -6.54 0.11 14.91
C PHE A 59 -6.89 0.46 16.36
N ALA A 60 -7.50 -0.46 17.11
CA ALA A 60 -7.81 -0.25 18.52
C ALA A 60 -6.57 -0.41 19.43
N ASN A 61 -5.60 -1.22 19.01
CA ASN A 61 -4.42 -1.59 19.80
C ASN A 61 -3.20 -0.72 19.50
N ASP A 62 -3.09 -0.19 18.29
CA ASP A 62 -2.02 0.68 17.85
C ASP A 62 -2.58 1.98 17.23
N PRO A 63 -2.59 3.09 18.00
CA PRO A 63 -3.03 4.40 17.51
C PRO A 63 -2.22 4.93 16.32
N SER A 64 -0.99 4.45 16.09
CA SER A 64 -0.18 4.89 14.95
C SER A 64 -0.77 4.44 13.61
N MET A 65 -1.62 3.41 13.61
CA MET A 65 -2.31 2.89 12.43
C MET A 65 -3.53 3.73 12.02
N GLU A 66 -3.94 4.75 12.78
CA GLU A 66 -5.09 5.58 12.40
C GLU A 66 -4.87 6.33 11.08
N SER A 67 -3.63 6.71 10.76
CA SER A 67 -3.27 7.42 9.53
C SER A 67 -3.53 6.61 8.26
N ILE A 68 -3.36 5.29 8.31
CA ILE A 68 -3.53 4.38 7.16
C ILE A 68 -4.96 3.83 7.03
N LYS A 69 -5.80 4.02 8.05
CA LYS A 69 -7.18 3.49 8.10
C LYS A 69 -8.05 3.85 6.88
N PRO A 70 -8.00 5.08 6.33
CA PRO A 70 -8.74 5.40 5.10
C PRO A 70 -8.27 4.58 3.91
N GLU A 71 -6.96 4.33 3.78
CA GLU A 71 -6.38 3.58 2.67
C GLU A 71 -6.70 2.09 2.80
N VAL A 72 -6.60 1.52 4.02
CA VAL A 72 -7.05 0.16 4.32
C VAL A 72 -8.49 -0.06 3.87
N ARG A 73 -9.39 0.88 4.17
CA ARG A 73 -10.80 0.78 3.76
C ARG A 73 -10.98 0.81 2.24
N LYS A 74 -10.19 1.62 1.53
CA LYS A 74 -10.22 1.64 0.06
C LYS A 74 -9.77 0.30 -0.51
N VAL A 75 -8.64 -0.22 -0.02
CA VAL A 75 -8.07 -1.49 -0.48
C VAL A 75 -9.01 -2.66 -0.19
N GLN A 76 -9.65 -2.70 0.98
CA GLN A 76 -10.64 -3.74 1.31
C GLN A 76 -11.92 -3.65 0.47
N ALA A 77 -12.32 -2.44 0.06
CA ALA A 77 -13.53 -2.23 -0.73
C ALA A 77 -13.34 -2.54 -2.22
N ASP A 78 -12.11 -2.49 -2.74
CA ASP A 78 -11.80 -2.77 -4.14
C ASP A 78 -11.19 -4.18 -4.31
N PRO A 79 -11.93 -5.14 -4.91
CA PRO A 79 -11.43 -6.49 -5.13
C PRO A 79 -10.25 -6.56 -6.11
N ALA A 80 -9.95 -5.52 -6.87
CA ALA A 80 -8.78 -5.48 -7.76
C ALA A 80 -7.46 -5.70 -6.99
N HIS A 81 -7.40 -5.32 -5.72
CA HIS A 81 -6.21 -5.47 -4.87
C HIS A 81 -6.07 -6.85 -4.22
N ALA A 82 -7.04 -7.75 -4.41
CA ALA A 82 -7.01 -9.07 -3.77
C ALA A 82 -5.75 -9.89 -4.13
N ALA A 83 -5.27 -9.76 -5.38
CA ALA A 83 -4.05 -10.42 -5.82
C ALA A 83 -2.80 -9.86 -5.12
N GLU A 84 -2.74 -8.54 -4.92
CA GLU A 84 -1.64 -7.87 -4.23
C GLU A 84 -1.60 -8.26 -2.75
N VAL A 85 -2.77 -8.28 -2.09
CA VAL A 85 -2.90 -8.77 -0.72
C VAL A 85 -2.44 -10.22 -0.60
N ALA A 86 -2.88 -11.10 -1.50
CA ALA A 86 -2.49 -12.51 -1.49
C ALA A 86 -0.96 -12.70 -1.70
N ASN A 87 -0.37 -11.91 -2.60
CA ASN A 87 1.08 -11.89 -2.78
C ASN A 87 1.80 -11.45 -1.50
N MET A 88 1.31 -10.40 -0.84
CA MET A 88 1.87 -9.92 0.40
C MET A 88 1.73 -10.94 1.55
N VAL A 89 0.60 -11.64 1.65
CA VAL A 89 0.41 -12.76 2.60
C VAL A 89 1.46 -13.84 2.36
N SER A 90 1.72 -14.18 1.09
CA SER A 90 2.76 -15.15 0.73
C SER A 90 4.14 -14.67 1.20
N THR A 91 4.50 -13.41 0.93
CA THR A 91 5.75 -12.80 1.39
C THR A 91 5.90 -12.88 2.91
N LEU A 92 4.88 -12.45 3.66
CA LEU A 92 4.87 -12.44 5.12
C LEU A 92 4.96 -13.86 5.72
N SER A 93 4.43 -14.85 5.02
CA SER A 93 4.48 -16.27 5.43
C SER A 93 5.84 -16.94 5.16
N THR A 94 6.78 -16.25 4.51
CA THR A 94 8.11 -16.79 4.17
C THR A 94 9.22 -16.16 5.01
N PRO A 95 10.34 -16.88 5.29
CA PRO A 95 11.50 -16.28 5.94
C PRO A 95 12.09 -15.13 5.10
N PRO A 96 12.61 -14.05 5.72
CA PRO A 96 12.73 -13.83 7.17
C PRO A 96 11.47 -13.24 7.82
N PHE A 97 10.48 -12.85 7.03
CA PHE A 97 9.28 -12.13 7.50
C PHE A 97 8.38 -12.97 8.38
N LEU A 98 8.42 -14.30 8.27
CA LEU A 98 7.64 -15.21 9.11
C LEU A 98 7.90 -15.01 10.62
N ALA A 99 9.13 -14.64 11.01
CA ALA A 99 9.44 -14.34 12.42
C ALA A 99 8.78 -13.03 12.86
N LEU A 100 8.96 -11.97 12.05
CA LEU A 100 8.35 -10.66 12.27
C LEU A 100 6.82 -10.75 12.31
N GLN A 101 6.24 -11.56 11.42
CA GLN A 101 4.80 -11.83 11.37
C GLN A 101 4.29 -12.30 12.74
N LYS A 102 4.96 -13.27 13.36
CA LYS A 102 4.55 -13.84 14.65
C LYS A 102 4.62 -12.81 15.77
N ASP A 103 5.67 -12.00 15.79
CA ASP A 103 5.84 -10.94 16.79
C ASP A 103 4.76 -9.87 16.66
N LEU A 104 4.36 -9.53 15.43
CA LEU A 104 3.36 -8.49 15.15
C LEU A 104 1.91 -8.97 15.29
N CYS A 105 1.64 -10.28 15.28
CA CYS A 105 0.27 -10.79 15.39
C CYS A 105 -0.46 -10.39 16.67
N GLY A 106 0.27 -10.09 17.75
CA GLY A 106 -0.33 -9.62 19.01
C GLY A 106 -1.12 -8.32 18.85
N VAL A 107 -0.73 -7.44 17.92
CA VAL A 107 -1.43 -6.17 17.65
C VAL A 107 -2.82 -6.42 17.05
N TYR A 108 -2.98 -7.49 16.28
CA TYR A 108 -4.24 -7.83 15.60
C TYR A 108 -5.16 -8.69 16.46
N ALA A 109 -4.68 -9.21 17.61
CA ALA A 109 -5.48 -10.03 18.50
C ALA A 109 -6.58 -9.21 19.21
N PRO A 110 -7.72 -9.83 19.55
CA PRO A 110 -8.74 -9.16 20.36
C PRO A 110 -8.18 -8.80 21.74
N LYS A 111 -8.62 -7.66 22.27
CA LYS A 111 -8.31 -7.24 23.65
C LYS A 111 -9.04 -8.07 24.69
#